data_AF-A0A940PIL4-F1
#
_entry.id   AF-A0A940PIL4-F1
#
_cell.length_a   1.000
_cell.length_b   1.000
_cell.length_c   1.000
_cell.angle_alpha   90.00
_cell.angle_beta   90.00
_cell.angle_gamma   90.00
#
_symmetry.space_group_name_H-M   'P 1'
#
loop_
_entity.id
_entity.type
_entity.pdbx_description
1 polymer ?
#
loop_
_entity_poly.entity_id
_entity_poly.type
_entity_poly.pdbx_seq_one_letter_code
_entity_poly.pdbx_strand_id
1 'polypeptide(L)'
;MVKRDISLRMFSGFNFTGRSIHFKRRGVAVRDMGAIRFNNILSSFRLRGGVFTGVTLVLFSGTNFQGSFRIFRGNRDVADLRNFNFNNVTSSFILVSRPLTTAQINEIQRTGNPPRDILVIKR
;
A
#
# COMPACT_ATOMS: atom_id res chain seq x y z
N MET A 1 7.75 3.31 -25.55
CA MET A 1 6.79 2.75 -24.56
C MET A 1 6.70 3.69 -23.36
N VAL A 2 5.60 4.42 -23.19
CA VAL A 2 5.45 5.38 -22.07
C VAL A 2 5.31 4.61 -20.76
N LYS A 3 6.34 4.63 -19.92
CA LYS A 3 6.32 4.09 -18.57
C LYS A 3 5.32 4.89 -17.74
N ARG A 4 4.12 4.34 -17.51
CA ARG A 4 3.09 5.01 -16.70
C ARG A 4 3.30 4.70 -15.22
N ASP A 5 3.49 5.74 -14.42
CA ASP A 5 3.61 5.63 -12.97
C ASP A 5 2.26 5.31 -12.33
N ILE A 6 2.30 4.54 -11.23
CA ILE A 6 1.15 4.39 -10.35
C ILE A 6 1.24 5.43 -9.23
N SER A 7 0.09 5.82 -8.70
CA SER A 7 -0.04 6.86 -7.70
C SER A 7 -0.86 6.38 -6.52
N LEU A 8 -0.32 6.53 -5.32
CA LEU A 8 -1.00 6.24 -4.06
C LEU A 8 -0.91 7.46 -3.16
N ARG A 9 -2.09 7.99 -2.80
CA ARG A 9 -2.19 9.05 -1.79
C ARG A 9 -2.87 8.49 -0.55
N MET A 10 -2.18 8.55 0.57
CA MET A 10 -2.61 8.07 1.88
C MET A 10 -2.98 9.26 2.75
N PHE A 11 -4.01 9.12 3.57
CA PHE A 11 -4.55 10.19 4.42
C PHE A 11 -4.82 9.69 5.84
N SER A 12 -4.53 10.54 6.82
CA SER A 12 -4.72 10.20 8.23
C SER A 12 -6.17 10.32 8.68
N GLY A 13 -6.97 11.13 7.99
CA GLY A 13 -8.41 11.30 8.25
C GLY A 13 -9.27 10.54 7.25
N PHE A 14 -10.57 10.45 7.56
CA PHE A 14 -11.60 9.97 6.65
C PHE A 14 -11.84 10.96 5.51
N ASN A 15 -12.47 10.50 4.43
CA ASN A 15 -12.84 11.34 3.28
C ASN A 15 -11.66 12.14 2.71
N PHE A 16 -10.45 11.57 2.74
CA PHE A 16 -9.23 12.17 2.18
C PHE A 16 -8.78 13.45 2.88
N THR A 17 -8.93 13.51 4.21
CA THR A 17 -8.57 14.68 5.03
C THR A 17 -7.34 14.44 5.90
N GLY A 18 -6.85 15.50 6.54
CA GLY A 18 -5.73 15.44 7.48
C GLY A 18 -4.37 15.31 6.80
N ARG A 19 -3.40 14.77 7.54
CA ARG A 19 -2.03 14.59 7.05
C ARG A 19 -2.03 13.58 5.90
N SER A 20 -1.30 13.89 4.84
CA SER A 20 -1.21 13.01 3.68
C SER A 20 0.23 12.74 3.24
N ILE A 21 0.40 11.58 2.61
CA ILE A 21 1.64 11.19 1.92
C ILE A 21 1.27 10.73 0.51
N HIS A 22 2.09 11.12 -0.46
CA HIS A 22 1.87 10.78 -1.86
C HIS A 22 3.08 10.04 -2.43
N PHE A 23 2.83 8.84 -2.96
CA PHE A 23 3.79 8.05 -3.72
C PHE A 23 3.40 8.09 -5.19
N LYS A 24 4.32 8.49 -6.07
CA LYS A 24 4.16 8.45 -7.52
C LYS A 24 5.39 7.74 -8.13
N ARG A 25 5.28 6.44 -8.36
CA ARG A 25 6.39 5.59 -8.84
C ARG A 25 5.83 4.29 -9.41
N ARG A 26 6.66 3.46 -10.05
CA ARG A 26 6.26 2.13 -10.57
C ARG A 26 5.96 1.08 -9.49
N GLY A 27 6.53 1.27 -8.31
CA GLY A 27 6.24 0.45 -7.15
C GLY A 27 7.10 0.86 -5.95
N VAL A 28 6.56 0.62 -4.76
CA VAL A 28 7.19 0.93 -3.47
C VAL A 28 6.70 -0.06 -2.42
N ALA A 29 7.61 -0.52 -1.58
CA ALA A 29 7.30 -1.25 -0.37
C ALA A 29 7.84 -0.48 0.83
N VAL A 30 7.01 -0.28 1.84
CA VAL A 30 7.43 0.35 3.10
C VAL A 30 7.34 -0.73 4.17
N ARG A 31 8.49 -1.15 4.70
CA ARG A 31 8.60 -2.19 5.72
C ARG A 31 8.15 -1.72 7.10
N ASP A 32 8.32 -0.44 7.39
CA ASP A 32 7.89 0.18 8.63
C ASP A 32 7.33 1.57 8.32
N MET A 33 6.04 1.76 8.53
CA MET A 33 5.36 3.04 8.36
C MET A 33 5.86 4.10 9.35
N GLY A 34 6.53 3.70 10.43
CA GLY A 34 7.26 4.57 11.34
C GLY A 34 8.39 5.34 10.66
N ALA A 35 9.04 4.76 9.64
CA ALA A 35 10.10 5.42 8.86
C ALA A 35 9.60 6.67 8.11
N ILE A 36 8.30 6.74 7.81
CA ILE A 36 7.64 7.89 7.18
C ILE A 36 6.69 8.62 8.15
N ARG A 37 6.81 8.33 9.45
CA ARG A 37 5.96 8.86 10.54
C ARG A 37 4.46 8.69 10.26
N PHE A 38 4.05 7.57 9.66
CA PHE A 38 2.65 7.32 9.25
C PHE A 38 2.10 5.98 9.80
N ASN A 39 2.76 5.43 10.81
CA ASN A 39 2.37 4.17 11.44
C ASN A 39 1.01 4.29 12.13
N ASN A 40 0.10 3.34 11.90
CA ASN A 40 -1.19 3.23 12.60
C ASN A 40 -2.09 4.48 12.55
N ILE A 41 -1.92 5.33 11.53
CA ILE A 41 -2.78 6.52 11.35
C ILE A 41 -3.53 6.54 10.02
N LEU A 42 -3.32 5.56 9.14
CA LEU A 42 -3.99 5.52 7.84
C LEU A 42 -5.50 5.27 8.00
N SER A 43 -6.32 6.21 7.50
CA SER A 43 -7.79 6.13 7.55
C SER A 43 -8.47 6.14 6.18
N SER A 44 -7.84 6.77 5.18
CA SER A 44 -8.36 6.76 3.80
C SER A 44 -7.24 6.85 2.76
N PHE A 45 -7.51 6.42 1.52
CA PHE A 45 -6.53 6.49 0.44
C PHE A 45 -7.16 6.61 -0.95
N ARG A 46 -6.36 7.16 -1.88
CA ARG A 46 -6.66 7.16 -3.32
C ARG A 46 -5.58 6.39 -4.06
N LEU A 47 -6.00 5.38 -4.79
CA LEU A 47 -5.15 4.52 -5.62
C LEU A 47 -5.45 4.77 -7.09
N ARG A 48 -4.40 5.05 -7.86
CA ARG A 48 -4.48 5.27 -9.30
C ARG A 48 -3.39 4.46 -9.98
N GLY A 49 -3.74 3.79 -11.07
CA GLY A 49 -2.83 3.09 -11.95
C GLY A 49 -3.21 3.26 -13.40
N GLY A 50 -2.35 2.74 -14.29
CA GLY A 50 -2.62 2.72 -15.72
C GLY A 50 -3.73 1.72 -16.07
N VAL A 51 -4.52 2.06 -17.09
CA VAL A 51 -5.65 1.26 -17.59
C VAL A 51 -5.27 -0.19 -17.94
N PHE A 52 -4.03 -0.44 -18.37
CA PHE A 52 -3.60 -1.74 -18.91
C PHE A 52 -2.76 -2.60 -17.96
N THR A 53 -2.05 -2.01 -17.00
CA THR A 53 -1.05 -2.75 -16.19
C THR A 53 -1.61 -3.28 -14.87
N GLY A 54 -2.80 -2.83 -14.48
CA GLY A 54 -3.32 -3.07 -13.14
C GLY A 54 -2.45 -2.40 -12.06
N VAL A 55 -3.01 -2.26 -10.87
CA VAL A 55 -2.30 -1.78 -9.69
C VAL A 55 -2.75 -2.61 -8.50
N THR A 56 -1.81 -3.03 -7.67
CA THR A 56 -2.09 -3.74 -6.42
C THR A 56 -1.48 -2.98 -5.26
N LEU A 57 -2.31 -2.65 -4.29
CA LEU A 57 -1.93 -2.17 -2.98
C LEU A 57 -2.25 -3.26 -1.95
N VAL A 58 -1.27 -3.65 -1.16
CA VAL A 58 -1.44 -4.54 -0.02
C VAL A 58 -1.07 -3.78 1.24
N LEU A 59 -2.01 -3.65 2.16
CA LEU A 59 -1.80 -3.06 3.49
C LEU A 59 -1.63 -4.19 4.50
N PHE A 60 -0.67 -4.06 5.40
CA PHE A 60 -0.36 -5.05 6.44
C PHE A 60 -0.46 -4.40 7.82
N SER A 61 -0.98 -5.15 8.79
CA SER A 61 -1.17 -4.65 10.15
C SER A 61 0.12 -4.64 10.98
N GLY A 62 1.10 -5.47 10.59
CA GLY A 62 2.42 -5.54 11.20
C GLY A 62 3.50 -4.88 10.33
N THR A 63 4.66 -4.63 10.92
CA THR A 63 5.87 -4.26 10.17
C THR A 63 6.40 -5.46 9.38
N ASN A 64 7.34 -5.24 8.46
CA ASN A 64 7.96 -6.28 7.63
C ASN A 64 6.95 -7.19 6.91
N PHE A 65 5.82 -6.61 6.49
CA PHE A 65 4.74 -7.30 5.75
C PHE A 65 4.06 -8.43 6.55
N GLN A 66 4.04 -8.31 7.88
CA GLN A 66 3.43 -9.27 8.79
C GLN A 66 2.00 -8.91 9.20
N GLY A 67 1.35 -9.84 9.90
CA GLY A 67 0.01 -9.63 10.46
C GLY A 67 -1.12 -9.82 9.45
N SER A 68 -2.29 -9.28 9.78
CA SER A 68 -3.44 -9.33 8.87
C SER A 68 -3.22 -8.38 7.70
N PHE A 69 -3.82 -8.68 6.55
CA PHE A 69 -3.66 -7.86 5.36
C PHE A 69 -4.99 -7.58 4.64
N ARG A 70 -4.96 -6.51 3.83
CA ARG A 70 -6.03 -6.13 2.89
C ARG A 70 -5.43 -5.85 1.53
N ILE A 71 -6.09 -6.37 0.50
CA ILE A 71 -5.67 -6.20 -0.89
C ILE A 71 -6.66 -5.28 -1.60
N PHE A 72 -6.13 -4.25 -2.24
CA PHE A 72 -6.87 -3.33 -3.09
C PHE A 72 -6.28 -3.35 -4.49
N ARG A 73 -7.15 -3.53 -5.49
CA ARG A 73 -6.75 -3.63 -6.89
C ARG A 73 -7.45 -2.58 -7.73
N GLY A 74 -6.78 -2.14 -8.79
CA GLY A 74 -7.30 -1.17 -9.75
C GLY A 74 -7.40 0.25 -9.19
N ASN A 75 -8.00 1.14 -9.98
CA ASN A 75 -8.29 2.50 -9.53
C ASN A 75 -9.35 2.43 -8.44
N ARG A 76 -9.03 2.94 -7.26
CA ARG A 76 -9.93 2.87 -6.11
C ARG A 76 -9.77 4.05 -5.18
N ASP A 77 -10.90 4.56 -4.74
CA ASP A 77 -11.00 5.53 -3.66
C ASP A 77 -11.62 4.85 -2.45
N VAL A 78 -10.87 4.78 -1.36
CA VAL A 78 -11.36 4.28 -0.08
C VAL A 78 -11.40 5.45 0.87
N ALA A 79 -12.60 6.01 1.04
CA ALA A 79 -12.84 7.17 1.90
C ALA A 79 -12.84 6.80 3.40
N ASP A 80 -13.06 5.52 3.73
CA ASP A 80 -13.11 5.03 5.11
C ASP A 80 -12.63 3.58 5.19
N LEU A 81 -11.51 3.35 5.90
CA LEU A 81 -10.94 2.02 6.12
C LEU A 81 -11.66 1.20 7.20
N ARG A 82 -12.59 1.80 7.97
CA ARG A 82 -13.45 1.04 8.89
C ARG A 82 -14.35 0.07 8.14
N ASN A 83 -14.77 0.42 6.92
CA ASN A 83 -15.51 -0.46 6.01
C ASN A 83 -14.74 -1.75 5.65
N PHE A 84 -13.45 -1.83 5.97
CA PHE A 84 -12.58 -2.99 5.73
C PHE A 84 -12.03 -3.59 7.03
N ASN A 85 -12.46 -3.09 8.20
CA ASN A 85 -11.88 -3.41 9.51
C ASN A 85 -10.35 -3.23 9.53
N PHE A 86 -9.85 -2.14 8.92
CA PHE A 86 -8.41 -1.90 8.75
C PHE A 86 -7.99 -0.44 8.99
N ASN A 87 -8.81 0.30 9.73
CA ASN A 87 -8.53 1.69 10.10
C ASN A 87 -7.44 1.77 11.16
N ASN A 88 -6.46 2.67 11.00
CA ASN A 88 -5.41 2.93 12.02
C ASN A 88 -4.57 1.72 12.44
N VAL A 89 -4.51 0.66 11.63
CA VAL A 89 -3.70 -0.54 11.94
C VAL A 89 -2.55 -0.76 10.95
N THR A 90 -2.48 0.01 9.87
CA THR A 90 -1.46 -0.21 8.83
C THR A 90 -0.06 0.14 9.36
N SER A 91 0.82 -0.86 9.39
CA SER A 91 2.22 -0.74 9.84
C SER A 91 3.24 -1.01 8.73
N SER A 92 2.84 -1.66 7.63
CA SER A 92 3.65 -1.79 6.42
C SER A 92 2.75 -1.93 5.19
N PHE A 93 3.29 -1.66 3.99
CA PHE A 93 2.53 -1.83 2.75
C PHE A 93 3.41 -2.14 1.55
N ILE A 94 2.76 -2.68 0.51
CA ILE A 94 3.35 -2.91 -0.80
C ILE A 94 2.44 -2.33 -1.87
N LEU A 95 3.01 -1.53 -2.76
CA LEU A 95 2.35 -0.96 -3.93
C LEU A 95 3.13 -1.38 -5.18
N VAL A 96 2.44 -2.03 -6.12
CA VAL A 96 3.05 -2.49 -7.39
C VAL A 96 2.15 -2.25 -8.59
N SER A 97 2.76 -2.01 -9.75
CA SER A 97 2.06 -1.80 -11.03
C SER A 97 1.72 -3.11 -11.75
N ARG A 98 1.36 -4.14 -10.99
CA ARG A 98 0.98 -5.47 -11.49
C ARG A 98 0.06 -6.18 -10.50
N PRO A 99 -0.69 -7.20 -10.92
CA PRO A 99 -1.40 -8.07 -9.99
C PRO A 99 -0.43 -8.79 -9.04
N LEU A 100 -0.72 -8.79 -7.75
CA LEU A 100 -0.17 -9.77 -6.80
C LEU A 100 -1.25 -10.77 -6.41
N THR A 101 -0.91 -12.05 -6.46
CA THR A 101 -1.77 -13.14 -6.02
C THR A 101 -1.68 -13.32 -4.51
N THR A 102 -2.69 -13.96 -3.90
CA THR A 102 -2.66 -14.28 -2.48
C THR A 102 -1.47 -15.19 -2.13
N ALA A 103 -1.12 -16.15 -2.99
CA ALA A 103 0.06 -17.00 -2.80
C ALA A 103 1.37 -16.20 -2.76
N GLN A 104 1.53 -15.22 -3.65
CA GLN A 104 2.69 -14.32 -3.63
C GLN A 104 2.72 -13.47 -2.36
N ILE A 105 1.56 -12.99 -1.88
CA ILE A 105 1.48 -12.23 -0.64
C ILE A 105 1.85 -13.10 0.56
N ASN A 106 1.34 -14.33 0.63
CA ASN A 106 1.71 -15.28 1.68
C ASN A 106 3.22 -15.59 1.69
N GLU A 107 3.83 -15.72 0.51
CA GLU A 107 5.28 -15.90 0.39
C GLU A 107 6.05 -14.66 0.88
N ILE A 108 5.55 -13.45 0.59
CA ILE A 108 6.11 -12.22 1.13
C ILE A 108 5.97 -12.18 2.66
N GLN A 109 4.84 -12.59 3.23
CA GLN A 109 4.69 -12.70 4.69
C GLN A 109 5.68 -13.70 5.27
N ARG A 110 5.85 -14.86 4.64
CA ARG A 110 6.78 -15.92 5.10
C ARG A 110 8.24 -15.47 5.07
N THR A 111 8.63 -14.69 4.06
CA THR A 111 10.04 -14.34 3.81
C THR A 111 10.42 -12.93 4.22
N GLY A 112 9.46 -12.03 4.43
CA GLY A 112 9.68 -10.59 4.60
C GLY A 112 10.25 -9.88 3.36
N ASN A 113 10.33 -10.59 2.23
CA ASN A 113 10.97 -10.10 1.01
C ASN A 113 9.91 -9.56 0.05
N PRO A 114 9.89 -8.23 -0.22
CA PRO A 114 8.99 -7.67 -1.20
C PRO A 114 9.47 -8.01 -2.62
N PRO A 115 8.65 -7.71 -3.64
CA PRO A 115 9.08 -7.73 -5.04
C PRO A 115 10.45 -7.07 -5.27
N ARG A 116 11.28 -7.64 -6.14
CA ARG A 116 12.66 -7.17 -6.38
C ARG A 116 12.74 -5.89 -7.24
N ASP A 117 11.68 -5.58 -7.97
CA ASP A 117 11.62 -4.53 -8.99
C ASP A 117 11.10 -3.17 -8.46
N ILE A 118 11.04 -3.00 -7.13
CA ILE A 118 10.44 -1.83 -6.48
C ILE A 118 11.35 -1.16 -5.46
N LEU A 119 11.07 0.12 -5.19
CA LEU A 119 11.75 0.82 -4.10
C LEU A 119 11.37 0.17 -2.78
N VAL A 120 12.33 -0.05 -1.89
CA VAL A 120 12.03 -0.50 -0.53
C VAL A 120 12.51 0.52 0.48
N ILE A 121 11.58 1.01 1.28
CA ILE A 121 11.83 1.90 2.41
C ILE A 121 11.85 1.03 3.66
N LYS A 122 12.94 1.12 4.40
CA LYS A 122 13.15 0.47 5.70
C LYS A 122 13.50 1.55 6.72
N ARG A 123 13.22 1.26 7.99
CA ARG A 123 13.77 2.04 9.10
C ARG A 123 15.23 1.68 9.31
#